data_AF-F1LDY2-F1
#
_entry.id   AF-F1LDY2-F1
#
_cell.length_a   1.000
_cell.length_b   1.000
_cell.length_c   1.000
_cell.angle_alpha   90.00
_cell.angle_beta   90.00
_cell.angle_gamma   90.00
#
_symmetry.space_group_name_H-M   'P 1'
#
loop_
_entity.id
_entity.type
_entity.pdbx_description
1 polymer ?
#
loop_
_entity_poly.entity_id
_entity_poly.type
_entity_poly.pdbx_seq_one_letter_code
_entity_poly.pdbx_strand_id
1 'polypeptide(L)'
;MKSSLTGCGSCAAFLLSANSRRLVLCTVRMASSNKLLNIGNINPHVKTMEYAVRGPLVIRAVEIEKELDKGVSKPFKSVIKANIGDAHAMGQKPITFIREVLACVSNPSLLDSGKYKKDVVEHAQTILNGCGGHSAGAYSQSNGIEIIRKHVSEYITNRDGGIASDPENIILSGGASESIRVSFERAEIVYQPRFAEENWSNDPNSSVSSLFCERQRIWTWPG
;
A
#
# COMPACT_ATOMS: atom_id res chain seq x y z
N MET A 1 19.72 -47.77 35.63
CA MET A 1 20.52 -46.83 34.81
C MET A 1 20.60 -45.50 35.54
N LYS A 2 21.84 -45.11 35.91
CA LYS A 2 22.39 -43.75 36.23
C LYS A 2 21.52 -42.81 37.09
N SER A 3 21.82 -42.59 38.39
CA SER A 3 22.86 -41.68 38.96
C SER A 3 22.60 -40.20 38.65
N SER A 4 22.68 -39.20 39.53
CA SER A 4 23.25 -39.09 40.88
C SER A 4 22.72 -37.82 41.55
N LEU A 5 22.36 -37.92 42.84
CA LEU A 5 22.28 -36.83 43.80
C LEU A 5 23.59 -36.81 44.60
N THR A 6 24.33 -35.70 44.56
CA THR A 6 25.40 -35.32 45.52
C THR A 6 25.72 -33.84 45.28
N GLY A 7 25.89 -32.95 46.25
CA GLY A 7 26.02 -33.16 47.68
C GLY A 7 26.10 -31.84 48.45
N CYS A 8 25.99 -32.02 49.76
CA CYS A 8 26.16 -31.11 50.89
C CYS A 8 27.60 -30.60 51.05
N GLY A 9 27.82 -29.52 51.81
CA GLY A 9 29.09 -29.34 52.51
C GLY A 9 29.60 -27.91 52.72
N SER A 10 29.25 -27.35 53.86
CA SER A 10 29.91 -26.37 54.75
C SER A 10 31.24 -25.67 54.38
N CYS A 11 31.25 -24.39 54.77
CA CYS A 11 32.26 -23.62 55.51
C CYS A 11 33.76 -23.95 55.37
N ALA A 12 34.52 -22.98 54.87
CA ALA A 12 35.76 -22.54 55.51
C ALA A 12 36.04 -21.07 55.15
N ALA A 13 36.12 -20.22 56.16
CA ALA A 13 36.69 -18.88 56.04
C ALA A 13 38.22 -19.01 56.08
N PHE A 14 38.91 -18.46 55.08
CA PHE A 14 40.32 -18.15 55.16
C PHE A 14 40.51 -16.70 54.71
N LEU A 15 40.87 -15.84 55.66
CA LEU A 15 41.42 -14.52 55.41
C LEU A 15 42.82 -14.71 54.83
N LEU A 16 43.12 -14.04 53.71
CA LEU A 16 44.46 -13.51 53.42
C LEU A 16 44.44 -12.58 52.21
N SER A 17 44.95 -11.38 52.48
CA SER A 17 45.75 -10.53 51.59
C SER A 17 45.09 -9.82 50.40
N ALA A 18 45.27 -8.50 50.43
CA ALA A 18 44.91 -7.52 49.44
C ALA A 18 45.49 -7.84 48.05
N ASN A 19 44.64 -7.79 47.02
CA ASN A 19 44.98 -7.03 45.82
C ASN A 19 43.72 -6.70 45.02
N SER A 20 43.60 -5.42 44.65
CA SER A 20 42.48 -4.85 43.91
C SER A 20 42.29 -5.55 42.58
N ARG A 21 41.31 -6.45 42.49
CA ARG A 21 40.74 -6.90 41.21
C ARG A 21 39.28 -6.53 41.21
N ARG A 22 39.01 -5.41 40.55
CA ARG A 22 37.68 -4.96 40.15
C ARG A 22 36.94 -6.15 39.54
N LEU A 23 35.99 -6.72 40.29
CA LEU A 23 34.99 -7.63 39.74
C LEU A 23 34.18 -6.83 38.74
N VAL A 24 34.54 -6.94 37.47
CA VAL A 24 33.67 -6.52 36.36
C VAL A 24 32.54 -7.53 36.37
N LEU A 25 31.48 -7.21 37.12
CA LEU A 25 30.20 -7.88 37.01
C LEU A 25 29.73 -7.61 35.58
N CYS A 26 30.00 -8.55 34.67
CA CYS A 26 29.43 -8.51 33.34
C CYS A 26 27.95 -8.80 33.51
N THR A 27 27.17 -7.76 33.81
CA THR A 27 25.72 -7.81 33.65
C THR A 27 25.50 -8.05 32.17
N VAL A 28 25.16 -9.28 31.81
CA VAL A 28 24.57 -9.57 30.52
C VAL A 28 23.33 -8.71 30.46
N ARG A 29 23.41 -7.55 29.80
CA ARG A 29 22.23 -6.79 29.39
C ARG A 29 21.46 -7.76 28.52
N MET A 30 20.41 -8.38 29.07
CA MET A 30 19.32 -8.95 28.29
C MET A 30 18.98 -7.88 27.26
N ALA A 31 19.31 -8.14 25.99
CA ALA A 31 18.92 -7.24 24.92
C ALA A 31 17.40 -7.09 25.03
N SER A 32 16.93 -5.87 25.29
CA SER A 32 15.51 -5.58 25.35
C SER A 32 14.82 -6.22 24.16
N SER A 33 13.71 -6.95 24.42
CA SER A 33 12.89 -7.59 23.39
C SER A 33 12.27 -6.60 22.38
N ASN A 34 12.59 -5.31 22.49
CA ASN A 34 12.28 -4.24 21.54
C ASN A 34 12.70 -4.51 20.09
N LYS A 35 13.49 -5.56 19.81
CA LYS A 35 13.82 -5.97 18.44
C LYS A 35 12.82 -6.95 17.81
N LEU A 36 11.83 -7.44 18.55
CA LEU A 36 10.80 -8.36 18.05
C LEU A 36 9.48 -7.61 17.86
N LEU A 37 8.93 -7.65 16.65
CA LEU A 37 7.64 -7.03 16.32
C LEU A 37 6.52 -7.67 17.16
N ASN A 38 5.75 -6.85 17.89
CA ASN A 38 4.63 -7.25 18.71
C ASN A 38 3.56 -6.13 18.76
N ILE A 39 2.34 -6.44 19.19
CA ILE A 39 1.24 -5.45 19.22
C ILE A 39 1.58 -4.21 20.08
N GLY A 40 2.43 -4.36 21.09
CA GLY A 40 2.89 -3.26 21.93
C GLY A 40 3.77 -2.25 21.19
N ASN A 41 4.55 -2.70 20.19
CA ASN A 41 5.54 -1.87 19.50
C ASN A 41 5.22 -1.53 18.03
N ILE A 42 4.04 -1.90 17.52
CA ILE A 42 3.58 -1.41 16.21
C ILE A 42 3.05 0.03 16.29
N ASN A 43 3.03 0.70 15.12
CA ASN A 43 2.51 2.06 14.97
C ASN A 43 1.09 2.19 15.58
N PRO A 44 0.85 3.12 16.51
CA PRO A 44 -0.47 3.30 17.13
C PRO A 44 -1.60 3.57 16.14
N HIS A 45 -1.33 4.24 15.01
CA HIS A 45 -2.33 4.49 13.98
C HIS A 45 -2.81 3.20 13.30
N VAL A 46 -1.96 2.17 13.23
CA VAL A 46 -2.35 0.85 12.72
C VAL A 46 -3.21 0.10 13.74
N LYS A 47 -3.02 0.36 15.04
CA LYS A 47 -3.84 -0.22 16.11
C LYS A 47 -5.25 0.36 16.14
N THR A 48 -5.38 1.65 15.87
CA THR A 48 -6.67 2.35 15.89
C THR A 48 -7.41 2.28 14.56
N MET A 49 -6.73 1.94 13.46
CA MET A 49 -7.35 1.83 12.14
C MET A 49 -8.31 0.65 12.07
N GLU A 50 -9.59 0.94 11.78
CA GLU A 50 -10.61 -0.07 11.53
C GLU A 50 -11.05 -0.06 10.07
N TYR A 51 -10.97 -1.21 9.40
CA TYR A 51 -11.49 -1.40 8.03
C TYR A 51 -12.67 -2.36 8.03
N ALA A 52 -13.85 -1.83 8.36
CA ALA A 52 -15.06 -2.61 8.65
C ALA A 52 -15.58 -3.48 7.48
N VAL A 53 -15.19 -3.16 6.23
CA VAL A 53 -15.63 -3.88 5.03
C VAL A 53 -15.18 -5.36 5.02
N ARG A 54 -14.14 -5.69 5.80
CA ARG A 54 -13.66 -7.08 6.01
C ARG A 54 -13.59 -7.46 7.50
N GLY A 55 -14.56 -6.98 8.28
CA GLY A 55 -14.65 -7.22 9.72
C GLY A 55 -15.19 -8.60 10.14
N PRO A 56 -15.53 -8.78 11.43
CA PRO A 56 -15.94 -10.06 12.02
C PRO A 56 -17.11 -10.75 11.31
N LEU A 57 -18.06 -9.99 10.76
CA LEU A 57 -19.20 -10.55 10.02
C LEU A 57 -18.75 -11.29 8.75
N VAL A 58 -17.75 -10.76 8.05
CA VAL A 58 -17.22 -11.39 6.82
C VAL A 58 -16.44 -12.64 7.16
N ILE A 59 -15.68 -12.61 8.26
CA ILE A 59 -14.96 -13.78 8.78
C ILE A 59 -15.96 -14.90 9.10
N ARG A 60 -17.03 -14.58 9.84
CA ARG A 60 -18.07 -15.56 10.16
C ARG A 60 -18.80 -16.07 8.92
N ALA A 61 -19.08 -15.20 7.94
CA ALA A 61 -19.68 -15.61 6.67
C ALA A 61 -18.83 -16.66 5.95
N VAL A 62 -17.50 -16.48 5.91
CA VAL A 62 -16.56 -17.44 5.31
C VAL A 62 -16.49 -18.76 6.09
N GLU A 63 -16.59 -18.72 7.42
CA GLU A 63 -16.69 -19.94 8.23
C GLU A 63 -17.98 -20.71 7.93
N ILE A 64 -19.11 -20.01 7.80
CA ILE A 64 -20.41 -20.62 7.48
C ILE A 64 -20.37 -21.26 6.08
N GLU A 65 -19.74 -20.61 5.09
CA GLU A 65 -19.52 -21.22 3.76
C GLU A 65 -18.78 -22.55 3.88
N LYS A 66 -17.68 -22.60 4.66
CA LYS A 66 -16.92 -23.84 4.91
C LYS A 66 -17.72 -24.89 5.68
N GLU A 67 -18.60 -24.48 6.59
CA GLU A 67 -19.51 -25.39 7.30
C GLU A 67 -20.53 -26.02 6.34
N LEU A 68 -21.11 -25.21 5.44
CA LEU A 68 -22.03 -25.69 4.41
C LEU A 68 -21.35 -26.66 3.43
N ASP A 69 -20.12 -26.37 3.01
CA ASP A 69 -19.32 -27.26 2.15
C ASP A 69 -19.04 -28.62 2.79
N LYS A 70 -18.96 -28.66 4.13
CA LYS A 70 -18.81 -29.89 4.93
C LYS A 70 -20.15 -30.61 5.18
N GLY A 71 -21.26 -30.09 4.67
CA GLY A 71 -22.59 -30.67 4.84
C GLY A 71 -23.25 -30.38 6.19
N VAL A 72 -22.77 -29.38 6.94
CA VAL A 72 -23.42 -28.96 8.19
C VAL A 72 -24.78 -28.35 7.86
N SER A 73 -25.86 -28.89 8.45
CA SER A 73 -27.21 -28.38 8.26
C SER A 73 -27.37 -26.97 8.85
N LYS A 74 -27.91 -26.05 8.05
CA LYS A 74 -28.24 -24.66 8.40
C LYS A 74 -29.63 -24.32 7.84
N PRO A 75 -30.32 -23.27 8.35
CA PRO A 75 -31.62 -22.85 7.83
C PRO A 75 -31.58 -22.24 6.41
N PHE A 76 -30.42 -22.22 5.76
CA PHE A 76 -30.19 -21.69 4.41
C PHE A 76 -29.18 -22.59 3.68
N LYS A 77 -29.21 -22.56 2.35
CA LYS A 77 -28.37 -23.43 1.49
C LYS A 77 -27.04 -22.79 1.09
N SER A 78 -26.94 -21.47 1.17
CA SER A 78 -25.77 -20.72 0.71
C SER A 78 -25.68 -19.37 1.44
N VAL A 79 -24.48 -18.80 1.46
CA VAL A 79 -24.23 -17.45 1.96
C VAL A 79 -24.15 -16.50 0.76
N ILE A 80 -24.83 -15.35 0.85
CA ILE A 80 -24.75 -14.28 -0.16
C ILE A 80 -24.02 -13.10 0.47
N LYS A 81 -22.87 -12.73 -0.11
CA LYS A 81 -22.03 -11.62 0.36
C LYS A 81 -22.52 -10.29 -0.21
N ALA A 82 -23.47 -9.66 0.46
CA ALA A 82 -24.00 -8.35 0.10
C ALA A 82 -23.22 -7.17 0.74
N ASN A 83 -22.03 -7.42 1.27
CA ASN A 83 -21.24 -6.44 2.02
C ASN A 83 -20.20 -5.69 1.17
N ILE A 84 -19.95 -6.14 -0.07
CA ILE A 84 -18.99 -5.53 -1.00
C ILE A 84 -19.68 -5.32 -2.34
N GLY A 85 -19.47 -4.15 -2.95
CA GLY A 85 -19.91 -3.84 -4.31
C GLY A 85 -19.07 -4.55 -5.39
N ASP A 86 -18.92 -5.87 -5.31
CA ASP A 86 -18.25 -6.68 -6.35
C ASP A 86 -19.28 -7.19 -7.35
N ALA A 87 -19.60 -6.35 -8.32
CA ALA A 87 -20.66 -6.63 -9.28
C ALA A 87 -20.39 -7.88 -10.13
N HIS A 88 -19.13 -8.14 -10.48
CA HIS A 88 -18.76 -9.32 -11.26
C HIS A 88 -18.90 -10.61 -10.44
N ALA A 89 -18.50 -10.61 -9.17
CA ALA A 89 -18.76 -11.74 -8.27
C ALA A 89 -20.27 -12.01 -8.09
N MET A 90 -21.10 -10.96 -8.20
CA MET A 90 -22.57 -11.04 -8.16
C MET A 90 -23.22 -11.32 -9.52
N GLY A 91 -22.44 -11.70 -10.55
CA GLY A 91 -22.96 -12.18 -11.82
C GLY A 91 -23.17 -11.11 -12.89
N GLN A 92 -22.73 -9.86 -12.68
CA GLN A 92 -22.71 -8.87 -13.73
C GLN A 92 -21.80 -9.34 -14.87
N LYS A 93 -22.35 -9.43 -16.08
CA LYS A 93 -21.58 -9.79 -17.28
C LYS A 93 -20.60 -8.65 -17.62
N PRO A 94 -19.32 -8.96 -17.87
CA PRO A 94 -18.36 -7.96 -18.30
C PRO A 94 -18.78 -7.32 -19.63
N ILE A 95 -18.45 -6.05 -19.82
CA ILE A 95 -18.67 -5.35 -21.09
C ILE A 95 -17.68 -5.87 -22.13
N THR A 96 -18.19 -6.41 -23.24
CA THR A 96 -17.39 -7.05 -24.30
C THR A 96 -16.33 -6.12 -24.89
N PHE A 97 -16.71 -4.90 -25.27
CA PHE A 97 -15.79 -3.92 -25.86
C PHE A 97 -14.55 -3.67 -24.99
N ILE A 98 -14.75 -3.48 -23.68
CA ILE A 98 -13.65 -3.25 -22.73
C ILE A 98 -12.72 -4.46 -22.66
N ARG A 99 -13.28 -5.68 -22.62
CA ARG A 99 -12.51 -6.93 -22.58
C ARG A 99 -11.66 -7.11 -23.85
N GLU A 100 -12.23 -6.80 -25.00
CA GLU A 100 -11.57 -6.95 -26.30
C GLU A 100 -10.43 -5.94 -26.45
N VAL A 101 -10.65 -4.67 -26.10
CA VAL A 101 -9.58 -3.64 -26.12
C VAL A 101 -8.44 -4.04 -25.18
N LEU A 102 -8.73 -4.45 -23.94
CA LEU A 102 -7.71 -4.88 -22.98
C LEU A 102 -6.92 -6.10 -23.47
N ALA A 103 -7.59 -7.05 -24.13
CA ALA A 103 -6.92 -8.22 -24.71
C ALA A 103 -5.92 -7.78 -25.81
N CYS A 104 -6.34 -6.91 -26.72
CA CYS A 104 -5.47 -6.39 -27.77
C CYS A 104 -4.30 -5.55 -27.23
N VAL A 105 -4.54 -4.73 -26.20
CA VAL A 105 -3.48 -3.95 -25.54
C VAL A 105 -2.48 -4.87 -24.82
N SER A 106 -2.96 -5.95 -24.18
CA SER A 106 -2.10 -6.91 -23.47
C SER A 106 -1.33 -7.84 -24.40
N ASN A 107 -1.90 -8.15 -25.56
CA ASN A 107 -1.27 -8.95 -26.61
C ASN A 107 -1.49 -8.30 -27.99
N PRO A 108 -0.60 -7.37 -28.40
CA PRO A 108 -0.74 -6.63 -29.66
C PRO A 108 -0.79 -7.49 -30.92
N SER A 109 -0.28 -8.74 -30.89
CA SER A 109 -0.41 -9.68 -32.02
C SER A 109 -1.87 -9.99 -32.40
N LEU A 110 -2.82 -9.72 -31.50
CA LEU A 110 -4.25 -9.90 -31.75
C LEU A 110 -4.84 -8.85 -32.70
N LEU A 111 -4.17 -7.69 -32.87
CA LEU A 111 -4.62 -6.63 -33.76
C LEU A 111 -4.67 -7.09 -35.22
N ASP A 112 -3.72 -7.94 -35.62
CA ASP A 112 -3.60 -8.46 -37.00
C ASP A 112 -4.46 -9.71 -37.25
N SER A 113 -5.19 -10.18 -36.24
CA SER A 113 -5.95 -11.43 -36.33
C SER A 113 -7.22 -11.35 -37.18
N GLY A 114 -7.71 -10.15 -37.49
CA GLY A 114 -8.98 -9.92 -38.20
C GLY A 114 -10.24 -10.32 -37.41
N LYS A 115 -10.10 -10.74 -36.14
CA LYS A 115 -11.22 -11.22 -35.30
C LYS A 115 -11.96 -10.12 -34.56
N TYR A 116 -11.35 -8.95 -34.43
CA TYR A 116 -11.88 -7.83 -33.65
C TYR A 116 -12.51 -6.78 -34.56
N LYS A 117 -13.53 -6.10 -34.04
CA LYS A 117 -14.16 -4.98 -34.74
C LYS A 117 -13.18 -3.82 -34.90
N LYS A 118 -13.43 -2.99 -35.92
CA LYS A 118 -12.55 -1.85 -36.27
C LYS A 118 -12.38 -0.87 -35.09
N ASP A 119 -13.46 -0.57 -34.38
CA ASP A 119 -13.45 0.32 -33.21
C ASP A 119 -12.57 -0.21 -32.08
N VAL A 120 -12.58 -1.51 -31.81
CA VAL A 120 -11.69 -2.15 -30.83
C VAL A 120 -10.22 -2.00 -31.23
N VAL A 121 -9.90 -2.28 -32.49
CA VAL A 121 -8.53 -2.20 -33.01
C VAL A 121 -8.02 -0.76 -32.92
N GLU A 122 -8.83 0.21 -33.32
CA GLU A 122 -8.50 1.64 -33.28
C GLU A 122 -8.25 2.15 -31.85
N HIS A 123 -9.08 1.73 -30.88
CA HIS A 123 -8.90 2.10 -29.48
C HIS A 123 -7.63 1.47 -28.89
N ALA A 124 -7.37 0.20 -29.17
CA ALA A 124 -6.18 -0.48 -28.71
C ALA A 124 -4.91 0.15 -29.29
N GLN A 125 -4.90 0.49 -30.58
CA GLN A 125 -3.78 1.19 -31.23
C GLN A 125 -3.58 2.58 -30.63
N THR A 126 -4.65 3.35 -30.42
CA THR A 126 -4.58 4.66 -29.77
C THR A 126 -3.93 4.60 -28.40
N ILE A 127 -4.30 3.62 -27.57
CA ILE A 127 -3.70 3.41 -26.24
C ILE A 127 -2.22 3.04 -26.37
N LEU A 128 -1.88 2.06 -27.22
CA LEU A 128 -0.50 1.61 -27.41
C LEU A 128 0.39 2.74 -27.92
N ASN A 129 -0.08 3.56 -28.87
CA ASN A 129 0.65 4.73 -29.38
C ASN A 129 0.93 5.79 -28.31
N GLY A 130 0.08 5.86 -27.27
CA GLY A 130 0.31 6.71 -26.10
C GLY A 130 1.32 6.13 -25.10
N CYS A 131 1.69 4.86 -25.22
CA CYS A 131 2.65 4.19 -24.34
C CYS A 131 4.07 4.29 -24.89
N GLY A 132 5.05 4.36 -23.99
CA GLY A 132 6.47 4.28 -24.35
C GLY A 132 6.77 2.97 -25.10
N GLY A 133 7.40 3.07 -26.27
CA GLY A 133 7.75 1.91 -27.09
C GLY A 133 6.55 1.08 -27.57
N HIS A 134 5.35 1.67 -27.63
CA HIS A 134 4.12 0.99 -28.03
C HIS A 134 3.75 -0.21 -27.15
N SER A 135 4.13 -0.17 -25.87
CA SER A 135 3.92 -1.27 -24.92
C SER A 135 3.23 -0.81 -23.65
N ALA A 136 2.13 -1.46 -23.28
CA ALA A 136 1.46 -1.23 -22.01
C ALA A 136 2.29 -1.63 -20.78
N GLY A 137 3.43 -2.30 -20.96
CA GLY A 137 4.38 -2.60 -19.90
C GLY A 137 5.40 -1.49 -19.62
N ALA A 138 5.45 -0.45 -20.45
CA ALA A 138 6.33 0.70 -20.22
C ALA A 138 5.78 1.59 -19.10
N TYR A 139 6.67 2.24 -18.36
CA TYR A 139 6.27 3.28 -17.41
C TYR A 139 5.57 4.45 -18.13
N SER A 140 4.53 4.99 -17.52
CA SER A 140 3.92 6.24 -17.93
C SER A 140 4.58 7.44 -17.26
N GLN A 141 4.19 8.65 -17.67
CA GLN A 141 4.40 9.85 -16.86
C GLN A 141 3.71 9.69 -15.48
N SER A 142 4.16 10.48 -14.50
CA SER A 142 3.69 10.37 -13.11
C SER A 142 2.19 10.62 -12.93
N ASN A 143 1.56 11.41 -13.80
CA ASN A 143 0.12 11.65 -13.80
C ASN A 143 -0.66 10.69 -14.72
N GLY A 144 0.03 9.81 -15.46
CA GLY A 144 -0.55 8.79 -16.33
C GLY A 144 -0.31 9.03 -17.82
N ILE A 145 -0.84 8.13 -18.65
CA ILE A 145 -0.74 8.18 -20.11
C ILE A 145 -1.54 9.39 -20.63
N GLU A 146 -0.90 10.27 -21.39
CA GLU A 146 -1.46 11.54 -21.85
C GLU A 146 -2.77 11.38 -22.63
N ILE A 147 -2.82 10.45 -23.60
CA ILE A 147 -4.03 10.23 -24.41
C ILE A 147 -5.21 9.76 -23.55
N ILE A 148 -4.96 8.99 -22.49
CA ILE A 148 -6.00 8.57 -21.55
C ILE A 148 -6.48 9.77 -20.73
N ARG A 149 -5.58 10.64 -20.25
CA ARG A 149 -5.96 11.87 -19.53
C ARG A 149 -6.82 12.80 -20.38
N LYS A 150 -6.48 12.94 -21.68
CA LYS A 150 -7.30 13.70 -22.66
C LYS A 150 -8.70 13.13 -22.78
N HIS A 151 -8.84 11.83 -23.02
CA HIS A 151 -10.17 11.19 -23.09
C HIS A 151 -10.98 11.32 -21.78
N VAL A 152 -10.32 11.28 -20.62
CA VAL A 152 -10.99 11.53 -19.33
C VAL A 152 -11.51 12.96 -19.22
N SER A 153 -10.70 13.95 -19.59
CA SER A 153 -11.10 15.36 -19.64
C SER A 153 -12.29 15.56 -20.60
N GLU A 154 -12.23 15.01 -21.81
CA GLU A 154 -13.33 15.05 -22.79
C GLU A 154 -14.60 14.40 -22.25
N TYR A 155 -14.48 13.24 -21.58
CA TYR A 155 -15.60 12.58 -20.93
C TYR A 155 -16.24 13.46 -19.85
N ILE A 156 -15.43 14.10 -18.99
CA ILE A 156 -15.91 15.01 -17.94
C ILE A 156 -16.64 16.20 -18.57
N THR A 157 -16.07 16.82 -19.60
CA THR A 157 -16.69 17.94 -20.30
C THR A 157 -18.03 17.55 -20.92
N ASN A 158 -18.12 16.39 -21.57
CA ASN A 158 -19.37 15.89 -22.14
C ASN A 158 -20.41 15.57 -21.07
N ARG A 159 -20.00 14.93 -19.96
CA ARG A 159 -20.87 14.61 -18.83
C ARG A 159 -21.44 15.86 -18.17
N ASP A 160 -20.63 16.92 -18.07
CA ASP A 160 -20.94 18.16 -17.36
C ASP A 160 -21.56 19.23 -18.28
N GLY A 161 -22.05 18.85 -19.46
CA GLY A 161 -22.80 19.73 -20.35
C GLY A 161 -21.97 20.79 -21.08
N GLY A 162 -20.69 20.49 -21.35
CA GLY A 162 -19.78 21.38 -22.06
C GLY A 162 -18.87 22.23 -21.18
N ILE A 163 -18.90 22.04 -19.85
CA ILE A 163 -17.95 22.69 -18.94
C ILE A 163 -16.54 22.13 -19.20
N ALA A 164 -15.60 23.00 -19.55
CA ALA A 164 -14.25 22.59 -19.91
C ALA A 164 -13.53 21.92 -18.73
N SER A 165 -12.92 20.75 -18.98
CA SER A 165 -12.04 20.03 -18.07
C SER A 165 -10.63 20.03 -18.66
N ASP A 166 -9.63 20.39 -17.87
CA ASP A 166 -8.24 20.41 -18.32
C ASP A 166 -7.58 19.03 -18.07
N PRO A 167 -7.02 18.36 -19.09
CA PRO A 167 -6.30 17.08 -18.91
C PRO A 167 -5.09 17.17 -17.99
N GLU A 168 -4.51 18.35 -17.74
CA GLU A 168 -3.41 18.54 -16.78
C GLU A 168 -3.88 18.48 -15.33
N ASN A 169 -5.19 18.65 -15.09
CA ASN A 169 -5.81 18.45 -13.78
C ASN A 169 -6.23 16.99 -13.53
N ILE A 170 -5.95 16.08 -14.46
CA ILE A 170 -6.29 14.66 -14.35
C ILE A 170 -5.07 13.85 -13.93
N ILE A 171 -5.21 13.10 -12.83
CA ILE A 171 -4.20 12.16 -12.32
C ILE A 171 -4.79 10.76 -12.32
N LEU A 172 -4.18 9.85 -13.08
CA LEU A 172 -4.55 8.44 -13.07
C LEU A 172 -3.93 7.73 -11.86
N SER A 173 -4.67 6.81 -11.25
CA SER A 173 -4.25 6.10 -10.04
C SER A 173 -4.68 4.64 -10.06
N GLY A 174 -4.16 3.84 -9.12
CA GLY A 174 -4.54 2.45 -8.87
C GLY A 174 -5.92 2.30 -8.22
N GLY A 175 -6.91 3.03 -8.72
CA GLY A 175 -8.27 3.11 -8.17
C GLY A 175 -8.46 4.25 -7.17
N ALA A 176 -9.72 4.57 -6.88
CA ALA A 176 -10.08 5.74 -6.05
C ALA A 176 -9.48 5.70 -4.63
N SER A 177 -9.29 4.50 -4.06
CA SER A 177 -8.69 4.34 -2.72
C SER A 177 -7.25 4.86 -2.66
N GLU A 178 -6.48 4.68 -3.73
CA GLU A 178 -5.13 5.22 -3.86
C GLU A 178 -5.17 6.75 -3.89
N SER A 179 -6.04 7.31 -4.73
CA SER A 179 -6.23 8.76 -4.84
C SER A 179 -6.59 9.39 -3.49
N ILE A 180 -7.53 8.80 -2.76
CA ILE A 180 -7.95 9.29 -1.44
C ILE A 180 -6.76 9.30 -0.48
N ARG A 181 -5.99 8.20 -0.40
CA ARG A 181 -4.83 8.13 0.48
C ARG A 181 -3.84 9.26 0.19
N VAL A 182 -3.47 9.42 -1.08
CA VAL A 182 -2.52 10.46 -1.51
C VAL A 182 -3.08 11.86 -1.25
N SER A 183 -4.37 12.10 -1.47
CA SER A 183 -5.00 13.39 -1.18
C SER A 183 -4.93 13.76 0.30
N PHE A 184 -5.20 12.81 1.20
CA PHE A 184 -5.11 13.05 2.65
C PHE A 184 -3.66 13.28 3.11
N GLU A 185 -2.72 12.46 2.64
CA GLU A 185 -1.30 12.61 2.98
C GLU A 185 -0.75 13.98 2.55
N ARG A 186 -1.12 14.45 1.35
CA ARG A 186 -0.69 15.77 0.87
C ARG A 186 -1.35 16.92 1.61
N ALA A 187 -2.62 16.79 1.99
CA ALA A 187 -3.31 17.80 2.79
C ALA A 187 -2.62 17.96 4.15
N GLU A 188 -2.19 16.87 4.79
CA GLU A 188 -1.49 16.91 6.08
C GLU A 188 -0.14 17.63 5.97
N ILE A 189 0.63 17.41 4.90
CA ILE A 189 1.90 18.11 4.64
C ILE A 189 1.67 19.63 4.46
N VAL A 190 0.61 20.03 3.77
CA VAL A 190 0.29 21.44 3.54
C VAL A 190 -0.22 22.13 4.82
N TYR A 191 -0.92 21.39 5.69
CA TYR A 191 -1.52 21.93 6.92
C TYR A 191 -0.64 21.78 8.18
N GLN A 192 0.47 21.04 8.14
CA GLN A 192 1.45 20.96 9.23
C GLN A 192 2.81 21.57 8.85
N PRO A 193 2.98 22.91 8.87
CA PRO A 193 4.29 23.52 8.69
C PRO A 193 5.25 23.30 9.87
N ARG A 194 4.82 22.64 10.96
CA ARG A 194 5.47 22.74 12.29
C ARG A 194 6.15 21.48 12.81
N PHE A 195 6.23 20.41 12.02
CA PHE A 195 6.91 19.16 12.45
C PHE A 195 8.28 18.94 11.80
N ALA A 196 8.59 19.63 10.70
CA ALA A 196 9.86 19.46 9.99
C ALA A 196 11.04 20.22 10.61
N GLU A 197 10.79 21.28 11.38
CA GLU A 197 11.87 22.12 11.94
C GLU A 197 12.46 21.56 13.26
N GLU A 198 11.71 20.79 14.04
CA GLU A 198 12.16 20.38 15.39
C GLU A 198 13.09 19.15 15.42
N ASN A 199 13.23 18.40 14.32
CA ASN A 199 13.99 17.13 14.31
C ASN A 199 15.23 17.11 13.40
N TRP A 200 15.59 18.23 12.76
CA TRP A 200 16.84 18.27 12.00
C TRP A 200 17.99 18.68 12.92
N SER A 201 18.88 17.73 13.21
CA SER A 201 20.12 18.01 13.93
C SER A 201 20.89 19.10 13.19
N ASN A 202 21.19 20.20 13.88
CA ASN A 202 22.13 21.24 13.45
C ASN A 202 23.55 20.65 13.38
N ASP A 203 23.81 19.75 12.44
CA ASP A 203 25.17 19.35 12.07
C ASP A 203 25.64 20.24 10.92
N PRO A 204 26.51 21.23 11.19
CA PRO A 204 27.00 22.19 10.20
C PRO A 204 27.88 21.56 9.11
N ASN A 205 28.19 20.26 9.17
CA ASN A 205 29.01 19.56 8.16
C ASN A 205 28.22 18.65 7.20
N SER A 206 26.88 18.61 7.27
CA SER A 206 26.10 17.82 6.32
C SER A 206 25.89 18.58 4.99
N SER A 207 26.61 18.17 3.94
CA SER A 207 26.50 18.70 2.56
C SER A 207 25.14 18.45 1.89
N VAL A 208 24.21 17.78 2.59
CA VAL A 208 22.85 17.48 2.14
C VAL A 208 21.87 18.61 2.49
N SER A 209 22.20 19.45 3.49
CA SER A 209 21.31 20.49 3.99
C SER A 209 21.17 21.71 3.05
N SER A 210 22.24 22.09 2.35
CA SER A 210 22.25 23.28 1.49
C SER A 210 21.46 23.09 0.19
N LEU A 211 21.58 21.92 -0.44
CA LEU A 211 20.92 21.59 -1.71
C LEU A 211 19.40 21.44 -1.59
N PHE A 212 18.87 21.13 -0.40
CA PHE A 212 17.43 20.98 -0.20
C PHE A 212 16.74 22.27 0.24
N CYS A 213 17.43 23.11 1.04
CA CYS A 213 16.93 24.43 1.43
C CYS A 213 16.72 25.37 0.22
N GLU A 214 17.59 25.24 -0.79
CA GLU A 214 17.47 26.01 -2.04
C GLU A 214 16.31 25.51 -2.93
N ARG A 215 15.91 24.24 -2.79
CA ARG A 215 14.80 23.63 -3.55
C ARG A 215 13.42 23.92 -2.97
N GLN A 216 13.31 24.15 -1.66
CA GLN A 216 12.05 24.55 -1.02
C GLN A 216 11.71 26.03 -1.26
N ARG A 217 12.71 26.89 -1.51
CA ARG A 217 12.49 28.31 -1.83
C ARG A 217 11.88 28.53 -3.23
N ILE A 218 11.85 27.50 -4.08
CA ILE A 218 11.27 27.56 -5.44
C ILE A 218 9.74 27.39 -5.43
N TRP A 219 9.14 26.89 -4.34
CA TRP A 219 7.70 26.62 -4.26
C TRP A 219 6.88 27.66 -3.49
N THR A 220 7.47 28.80 -3.12
CA THR A 220 6.69 29.94 -2.64
C THR A 220 6.15 30.72 -3.84
N TRP A 221 4.89 30.51 -4.19
CA TRP A 221 4.15 31.43 -5.05
C TRP A 221 4.08 32.82 -4.37
N PRO A 222 4.35 33.92 -5.09
CA PRO A 222 3.96 35.24 -4.62
C PRO A 222 2.43 35.35 -4.70
N GLY A 223 1.83 35.86 -3.62
CA GLY A 223 0.40 36.17 -3.57
C GLY A 223 -0.01 37.32 -4.47
#